data_AF-A0A7G7MGG2-F1
#
_entry.id   AF-A0A7G7MGG2-F1
#
_cell.length_a   1.000
_cell.length_b   1.000
_cell.length_c   1.000
_cell.angle_alpha   90.00
_cell.angle_beta   90.00
_cell.angle_gamma   90.00
#
_symmetry.space_group_name_H-M   'P 1'
#
loop_
_entity.id
_entity.type
_entity.pdbx_description
1 polymer ?
#
loop_
_entity_poly.entity_id
_entity_poly.type
_entity_poly.pdbx_seq_one_letter_code
_entity_poly.pdbx_strand_id
1 'polypeptide(L)'
;MDEIDGAAFFGAVLRAVACTRNHNEDRAEYAAGVLAPAARIREFETELGGRTPTRSEAEQVLSWLDTILRTKRTPDEEREHHTGYIARVSGLSLVRADVAA
;
A
#
# COMPACT_ATOMS: atom_id res chain seq x y z
N MET A 1 1.11 -18.16 -12.97
CA MET A 1 1.70 -17.32 -11.90
C MET A 1 1.34 -15.92 -12.32
N ASP A 2 0.42 -15.25 -11.64
CA ASP A 2 0.14 -13.84 -11.98
C ASP A 2 1.41 -13.06 -11.67
N GLU A 3 2.08 -12.62 -12.73
CA GLU A 3 3.33 -11.89 -12.62
C GLU A 3 2.97 -10.45 -12.27
N ILE A 4 3.29 -10.04 -11.05
CA ILE A 4 3.01 -8.68 -10.58
C ILE A 4 3.91 -7.73 -11.35
N ASP A 5 3.34 -6.73 -12.03
CA ASP A 5 4.12 -5.63 -12.57
C ASP A 5 4.62 -4.77 -11.41
N GLY A 6 5.89 -4.97 -11.02
CA GLY A 6 6.51 -4.29 -9.89
C GLY A 6 6.52 -2.78 -10.04
N ALA A 7 6.78 -2.25 -11.24
CA ALA A 7 6.82 -0.81 -11.48
C ALA A 7 5.42 -0.20 -11.35
N ALA A 8 4.40 -0.85 -11.93
CA ALA A 8 3.01 -0.43 -11.79
C ALA A 8 2.54 -0.54 -10.33
N PHE A 9 2.95 -1.59 -9.61
CA PHE A 9 2.63 -1.82 -8.21
C PHE A 9 3.17 -0.70 -7.31
N PHE A 10 4.49 -0.47 -7.30
CA PHE A 10 5.09 0.57 -6.47
C PHE A 10 4.63 1.97 -6.87
N GLY A 11 4.49 2.23 -8.18
CA GLY A 11 3.93 3.50 -8.66
C GLY A 11 2.53 3.77 -8.12
N ALA A 12 1.66 2.76 -8.11
CA ALA A 12 0.31 2.89 -7.58
C ALA A 12 0.27 3.03 -6.04
N VAL A 13 1.07 2.25 -5.32
CA VAL A 13 1.20 2.33 -3.85
C VAL A 13 1.68 3.72 -3.43
N LEU A 14 2.78 4.19 -4.01
CA LEU A 14 3.38 5.48 -3.65
C LEU A 14 2.49 6.66 -4.05
N ARG A 15 1.74 6.53 -5.15
CA ARG A 15 0.71 7.49 -5.52
C ARG A 15 -0.40 7.54 -4.47
N ALA A 16 -0.88 6.41 -3.95
CA ALA A 16 -1.86 6.40 -2.86
C ALA A 16 -1.28 7.10 -1.62
N VAL A 17 -0.04 6.77 -1.21
CA VAL A 17 0.62 7.43 -0.08
C VAL A 17 0.69 8.96 -0.28
N ALA A 18 1.06 9.43 -1.46
CA ALA A 18 1.25 10.87 -1.71
C ALA A 18 -0.06 11.63 -1.90
N CYS A 19 -1.03 11.06 -2.62
CA CYS A 19 -2.24 11.77 -3.04
C CYS A 19 -3.40 11.66 -2.03
N THR A 20 -3.38 10.70 -1.11
CA THR A 20 -4.43 10.60 -0.08
C THR A 20 -4.23 11.66 0.99
N ARG A 21 -5.28 12.43 1.26
CA ARG A 21 -5.27 13.49 2.27
C ARG A 21 -5.07 12.91 3.67
N ASN A 22 -4.26 13.60 4.48
CA ASN A 22 -4.14 13.31 5.90
C ASN A 22 -5.20 14.07 6.69
N HIS A 23 -6.05 13.35 7.42
CA HIS A 23 -7.05 13.90 8.35
C HIS A 23 -6.65 13.72 9.82
N ASN A 24 -5.44 13.19 10.09
CA ASN A 24 -4.91 13.06 11.43
C ASN A 24 -4.10 14.27 11.84
N GLU A 25 -4.42 14.82 13.00
CA GLU A 25 -3.76 15.99 13.59
C GLU A 25 -2.66 15.60 14.61
N ASP A 26 -2.59 14.32 15.00
CA ASP A 26 -1.54 13.82 15.88
C ASP A 26 -0.23 13.63 15.11
N ARG A 27 0.75 14.47 15.46
CA ARG A 27 2.07 14.48 14.82
C ARG A 27 2.91 13.24 15.16
N ALA A 28 2.81 12.72 16.38
CA ALA A 28 3.56 11.54 16.80
C ALA A 28 3.00 10.29 16.09
N GLU A 29 1.67 10.18 16.03
CA GLU A 29 0.99 9.13 15.28
C GLU A 29 1.32 9.22 13.78
N TYR A 30 1.34 10.42 13.20
CA TYR A 30 1.73 10.62 11.80
C TYR A 30 3.18 10.18 11.52
N ALA A 31 4.12 10.50 12.42
CA ALA A 31 5.50 10.06 12.25
C ALA A 31 5.63 8.53 12.27
N ALA A 32 4.97 7.86 13.21
CA ALA A 32 5.02 6.41 13.37
C ALA A 32 4.22 5.66 12.30
N GLY A 33 3.03 6.14 11.95
CA GLY A 33 2.07 5.45 11.09
C GLY A 33 2.03 5.93 9.64
N VAL A 34 2.69 7.06 9.30
CA VAL A 34 2.83 7.52 7.91
C VAL A 34 4.28 7.55 7.46
N LEU A 35 5.14 8.29 8.15
CA LEU A 35 6.51 8.51 7.67
C LEU A 35 7.35 7.23 7.73
N ALA A 36 7.32 6.51 8.85
CA ALA A 36 8.07 5.26 8.99
C ALA A 36 7.64 4.18 7.97
N PRO A 37 6.35 3.83 7.81
CA PRO A 37 5.94 2.85 6.80
C PRO A 37 6.18 3.33 5.36
N ALA A 38 6.04 4.63 5.07
CA ALA A 38 6.38 5.15 3.74
C ALA A 38 7.87 5.00 3.42
N ALA A 39 8.76 5.22 4.41
CA ALA A 39 10.18 4.94 4.26
C ALA A 39 10.45 3.46 4.00
N ARG A 40 9.77 2.55 4.72
CA ARG A 40 9.88 1.10 4.49
C ARG A 40 9.48 0.70 3.07
N ILE A 41 8.39 1.25 2.52
CA ILE A 41 7.97 0.98 1.14
C ILE A 41 9.08 1.38 0.16
N ARG A 42 9.73 2.54 0.36
CA ARG A 42 10.81 3.04 -0.51
C ARG A 42 12.10 2.23 -0.39
N GLU A 43 12.49 1.89 0.83
CA GLU A 43 13.62 1.00 1.10
C GLU A 43 13.40 -0.34 0.40
N PHE A 44 12.22 -0.92 0.57
CA PHE A 44 11.86 -2.21 -0.02
C PHE A 44 11.86 -2.16 -1.55
N GLU A 45 11.27 -1.13 -2.17
CA GLU A 45 11.35 -0.87 -3.62
C GLU A 45 12.81 -0.86 -4.12
N THR A 46 13.70 -0.24 -3.35
CA THR A 46 15.13 -0.15 -3.66
C THR A 46 15.82 -1.51 -3.52
N GLU A 47 15.53 -2.27 -2.45
CA GLU A 47 16.07 -3.60 -2.19
C GLU A 47 15.66 -4.64 -3.25
N LEU A 48 14.44 -4.53 -3.78
CA LEU A 48 13.99 -5.36 -4.91
C LEU A 48 14.85 -5.13 -6.16
N GLY A 49 15.41 -3.93 -6.36
CA GLY A 49 16.32 -3.65 -7.47
C GLY A 49 15.69 -3.88 -8.85
N GLY A 50 14.38 -3.67 -8.99
CA GLY A 50 13.64 -3.90 -10.24
C GLY A 50 13.17 -5.33 -10.46
N ARG A 51 13.45 -6.27 -9.55
CA ARG A 51 12.84 -7.61 -9.61
C ARG A 51 11.33 -7.51 -9.31
N THR A 52 10.56 -8.42 -9.89
CA THR A 52 9.14 -8.59 -9.58
C THR A 52 8.97 -9.01 -8.12
N PRO A 53 8.12 -8.31 -7.32
CA PRO A 53 7.78 -8.77 -5.98
C PRO A 53 7.02 -10.10 -6.06
N THR A 54 7.30 -10.98 -5.11
CA THR A 54 6.44 -12.14 -4.85
C THR A 54 5.12 -11.69 -4.24
N ARG A 55 4.13 -12.58 -4.24
CA ARG A 55 2.84 -12.29 -3.61
C ARG A 55 2.96 -11.90 -2.13
N SER A 56 3.76 -12.63 -1.35
CA SER A 56 3.95 -12.33 0.07
C SER A 56 4.60 -10.97 0.30
N GLU A 57 5.52 -10.57 -0.59
CA GLU A 57 6.15 -9.26 -0.54
C GLU A 57 5.19 -8.13 -0.92
N ALA A 58 4.33 -8.36 -1.91
CA ALA A 58 3.27 -7.42 -2.24
C ALA A 58 2.26 -7.27 -1.09
N GLU A 59 1.86 -8.38 -0.44
CA GLU A 59 1.02 -8.37 0.75
C GLU A 59 1.67 -7.59 1.91
N GLN A 60 2.98 -7.74 2.10
CA GLN A 60 3.73 -6.97 3.09
C GLN A 60 3.69 -5.46 2.77
N VAL A 61 3.89 -5.06 1.53
CA VAL A 61 3.81 -3.64 1.11
C VAL A 61 2.40 -3.09 1.30
N LEU A 62 1.38 -3.86 0.97
CA LEU A 62 -0.01 -3.47 1.19
C LEU A 62 -0.37 -3.31 2.67
N SER A 63 0.25 -4.09 3.57
CA SER A 63 0.06 -3.89 5.02
C SER A 63 0.64 -2.57 5.52
N TRP A 64 1.78 -2.13 4.96
CA TRP A 64 2.34 -0.80 5.25
C TRP A 64 1.45 0.31 4.68
N LEU A 65 0.92 0.12 3.47
CA LEU A 65 -0.04 1.07 2.90
C LEU A 65 -1.32 1.17 3.73
N ASP A 66 -1.89 0.04 4.18
CA ASP A 66 -3.08 0.04 5.04
C ASP A 66 -2.82 0.78 6.36
N THR A 67 -1.64 0.58 6.96
CA THR A 67 -1.21 1.36 8.14
C THR A 67 -1.22 2.86 7.86
N ILE A 68 -0.63 3.29 6.73
CA ILE A 68 -0.60 4.71 6.31
C ILE A 68 -2.02 5.26 6.17
N LEU A 69 -2.89 4.56 5.44
CA LEU A 69 -4.24 5.04 5.15
C LEU A 69 -5.09 5.08 6.43
N ARG A 70 -4.95 4.11 7.33
CA ARG A 70 -5.62 4.13 8.64
C ARG A 70 -5.11 5.28 9.51
N THR A 71 -3.80 5.48 9.60
CA THR A 71 -3.23 6.60 10.35
C THR A 71 -3.63 7.94 9.78
N LYS A 72 -3.80 8.06 8.45
CA LYS A 72 -4.35 9.26 7.80
C LYS A 72 -5.84 9.48 8.03
N ARG A 73 -6.52 8.53 8.70
CA ARG A 73 -7.97 8.47 8.87
C ARG A 73 -8.71 8.50 7.53
N THR A 74 -8.13 7.81 6.53
CA THR A 74 -8.75 7.64 5.22
C THR A 74 -10.01 6.78 5.34
N PRO A 75 -11.16 7.24 4.81
CA PRO A 75 -12.41 6.48 4.80
C PRO A 75 -12.26 5.11 4.15
N ASP A 76 -13.01 4.12 4.65
CA ASP A 76 -12.93 2.73 4.21
C ASP A 76 -13.12 2.58 2.70
N GLU A 77 -14.12 3.27 2.12
CA GLU A 77 -14.39 3.28 0.68
C GLU A 77 -13.19 3.77 -0.15
N GLU A 78 -12.46 4.79 0.32
CA GLU A 78 -11.27 5.30 -0.36
C GLU A 78 -10.09 4.31 -0.22
N ARG A 79 -9.95 3.64 0.93
CA ARG A 79 -8.94 2.56 1.11
C ARG A 79 -9.20 1.38 0.17
N GLU A 80 -10.47 0.99 0.01
CA GLU A 80 -10.87 -0.04 -0.94
C GLU A 80 -10.61 0.39 -2.39
N HIS A 81 -10.88 1.66 -2.72
CA HIS A 81 -10.57 2.21 -4.03
C HIS A 81 -9.08 2.12 -4.35
N HIS A 82 -8.20 2.50 -3.42
CA HIS A 82 -6.75 2.39 -3.61
C HIS A 82 -6.30 0.94 -3.80
N THR A 83 -6.75 0.05 -2.92
CA THR A 83 -6.39 -1.38 -2.97
C THR A 83 -6.86 -2.03 -4.26
N GLY A 84 -8.10 -1.75 -4.69
CA GLY A 84 -8.65 -2.24 -5.95
C GLY A 84 -7.94 -1.66 -7.18
N TYR A 85 -7.57 -0.37 -7.14
CA TYR A 85 -6.79 0.25 -8.20
C TYR A 85 -5.40 -0.40 -8.33
N ILE A 86 -4.69 -0.58 -7.21
CA ILE A 86 -3.36 -1.22 -7.17
C ILE A 86 -3.43 -2.63 -7.74
N ALA A 87 -4.40 -3.44 -7.29
CA ALA A 87 -4.60 -4.80 -7.79
C ALA A 87 -4.79 -4.82 -9.31
N ARG A 88 -5.68 -3.96 -9.83
CA ARG A 88 -6.00 -3.88 -11.24
C ARG A 88 -4.80 -3.47 -12.11
N VAL A 89 -4.00 -2.50 -11.69
CA VAL A 89 -2.90 -1.98 -12.53
C VAL A 89 -1.62 -2.80 -12.42
N SER A 90 -1.43 -3.52 -11.32
CA SER A 90 -0.24 -4.36 -11.10
C SER A 90 -0.44 -5.82 -11.49
N GLY A 91 -1.66 -6.25 -11.79
CA GLY A 91 -1.97 -7.66 -12.01
C GLY A 91 -1.99 -8.50 -10.72
N LEU A 92 -1.96 -7.87 -9.55
CA LEU A 92 -2.03 -8.56 -8.26
C LEU A 92 -3.43 -9.13 -8.02
N SER A 93 -3.54 -10.45 -8.00
CA SER A 93 -4.72 -11.18 -7.56
C SER A 93 -4.84 -11.16 -6.03
N LEU A 94 -5.63 -10.24 -5.49
CA LEU A 94 -5.98 -10.20 -4.08
C LEU A 94 -7.04 -11.26 -3.78
N VAL A 95 -6.73 -12.19 -2.88
CA VAL A 95 -7.76 -13.01 -2.25
C VAL A 95 -8.43 -12.11 -1.22
N ARG A 96 -9.68 -11.69 -1.49
CA ARG A 96 -10.52 -11.13 -0.43
C ARG A 96 -10.68 -12.21 0.62
N ALA A 97 -10.19 -11.97 1.83
CA ALA A 97 -10.68 -12.71 2.98
C ALA A 97 -12.15 -12.31 3.11
N ASP A 98 -13.05 -13.20 2.70
CA ASP A 98 -14.47 -13.04 2.96
C ASP A 98 -14.63 -12.78 4.46
N VAL A 99 -15.09 -11.57 4.80
CA VAL A 99 -15.47 -11.24 6.17
C VAL A 99 -16.73 -12.06 6.44
N ALA A 100 -16.53 -13.23 7.04
CA ALA A 100 -17.61 -13.97 7.69
C ALA A 100 -18.12 -13.08 8.83
N ALA A 101 -19.30 -12.48 8.58
CA ALA A 101 -20.12 -11.83 9.60
C ALA A 101 -20.83 -12.87 10.48
#